data_AF-A0A9P9ENS9-F1
#
_entry.id   AF-A0A9P9ENS9-F1
#
_cell.length_a   1.000
_cell.length_b   1.000
_cell.length_c   1.000
_cell.angle_alpha   90.00
_cell.angle_beta   90.00
_cell.angle_gamma   90.00
#
_symmetry.space_group_name_H-M   'P 1'
#
loop_
_entity.id
_entity.type
_entity.pdbx_description
1 polymer ?
#
loop_
_entity_poly.entity_id
_entity_poly.type
_entity_poly.pdbx_seq_one_letter_code
_entity_poly.pdbx_strand_id
1 'polypeptide(L)'
;MARPSSAEPAKATKRKGTRNMSTLRSSQRARKRANDREAQRVNRATPKETIERLERELEEAKAIQELIRRNKALEDEISRLREAMCFLAGGSQRLCVRGPGSYYYYRYKKVIEPVTVEDLDPKAGKLSLRSHYFFSDLSHLACSWSITVQDKEATEPKGIDLPHVAPGSTEVVQLPAECLSCLQAHSSRDGWLDLSFRLKNDTEWAPAGHEVAWSQVHVPSSSSLGETSNSPSALLANVKAPIITIVPGRLIVSSPDSNAQLIFDLVRGGFKWTSEAGVAVTQGPELSIYRAMTSNDLGFGGDGADWQRCMVDWARSSVVKSTWEQDKDDDAIGNVKVTTEVRIRPPSLSWAVRATLEYVVSASLTVISVRAKGDLERRESASPSPHVLPRIRLDLTLPRSYNRVRWFGRGPGEGYGDKKDASAMGLYRASVEELHVPYEVPQENGSRGDIHWVRLQADQGIGGTPIIEARMVHGPFNFTARKHTAQELDRARHRHELKECDELLLSLDLAHHGLGSGSCGPPPFEAHRLYAEPFDFTTVLRLVDNDESTGT
;
A
#
# COMPACT_ATOMS: atom_id res chain seq x y z
N MET A 1 14.68 -10.80 27.64
CA MET A 1 15.72 -11.05 28.66
C MET A 1 15.14 -10.72 30.02
N ALA A 2 15.20 -11.67 30.95
CA ALA A 2 14.51 -11.66 32.24
C ALA A 2 15.04 -10.54 33.15
N ARG A 3 14.12 -9.76 33.75
CA ARG A 3 14.42 -8.89 34.88
C ARG A 3 14.70 -9.77 36.10
N PRO A 4 15.79 -9.55 36.86
CA PRO A 4 16.02 -10.28 38.09
C PRO A 4 15.07 -9.79 39.17
N SER A 5 14.47 -10.78 39.85
CA SER A 5 13.66 -10.66 41.05
C SER A 5 14.34 -9.78 42.10
N SER A 6 13.62 -8.76 42.58
CA SER A 6 14.00 -7.97 43.76
C SER A 6 13.89 -8.86 45.00
N ALA A 7 15.03 -9.31 45.50
CA ALA A 7 15.12 -9.96 46.80
C ALA A 7 14.67 -8.98 47.91
N GLU A 8 13.65 -9.37 48.67
CA GLU A 8 13.24 -8.71 49.90
C GLU A 8 14.40 -8.67 50.90
N PRO A 9 14.68 -7.53 51.57
CA PRO A 9 15.68 -7.51 52.62
C PRO A 9 15.17 -8.26 53.85
N ALA A 10 15.95 -9.26 54.27
CA ALA A 10 15.70 -10.08 55.45
C ALA A 10 15.42 -9.20 56.70
N LYS A 11 14.29 -9.47 57.38
CA LYS A 11 13.91 -8.83 58.63
C LYS A 11 15.00 -9.03 59.69
N ALA A 12 15.67 -7.95 60.06
CA ALA A 12 16.63 -7.92 61.16
C ALA A 12 15.92 -8.30 62.48
N THR A 13 16.45 -9.32 63.15
CA THR A 13 16.03 -9.79 64.47
C THR A 13 16.18 -8.66 65.50
N LYS A 14 15.06 -8.25 66.11
CA LYS A 14 15.00 -7.23 67.17
C LYS A 14 15.85 -7.66 68.37
N ARG A 15 17.05 -7.08 68.53
CA ARG A 15 17.80 -7.12 69.80
C ARG A 15 17.05 -6.31 70.85
N LYS A 16 16.46 -7.02 71.82
CA LYS A 16 15.92 -6.50 73.08
C LYS A 16 17.02 -5.77 73.87
N GLY A 17 16.80 -4.51 74.22
CA GLY A 17 17.61 -3.79 75.20
C GLY A 17 17.86 -2.32 74.87
N THR A 18 16.88 -1.46 75.11
CA THR A 18 17.08 0.00 75.12
C THR A 18 17.92 0.38 76.35
N ARG A 19 19.24 0.41 76.21
CA ARG A 19 20.13 0.97 77.25
C ARG A 19 19.85 2.46 77.38
N ASN A 20 19.35 2.86 78.55
CA ASN A 20 19.00 4.25 78.84
C ASN A 20 20.27 5.12 78.86
N MET A 21 20.22 6.32 78.26
CA MET A 21 21.37 7.20 77.99
C MET A 21 22.15 7.60 79.27
N SER A 22 21.48 7.49 80.43
CA SER A 22 22.04 7.75 81.77
C SER A 22 23.12 6.76 82.21
N THR A 23 23.23 5.58 81.60
CA THR A 23 24.20 4.51 81.98
C THR A 23 25.48 4.47 81.14
N LEU A 24 25.62 5.36 80.15
CA LEU A 24 26.79 5.40 79.26
C LEU A 24 27.94 6.24 79.85
N ARG A 25 29.19 5.75 79.75
CA ARG A 25 30.40 6.52 80.06
C ARG A 25 30.55 7.71 79.09
N SER A 26 31.26 8.77 79.47
CA SER A 26 31.41 10.01 78.67
C SER A 26 31.89 9.74 77.23
N SER A 27 32.87 8.86 77.06
CA SER A 27 33.39 8.43 75.75
C SER A 27 32.34 7.72 74.88
N GLN A 28 31.44 6.95 75.48
CA GLN A 28 30.36 6.26 74.77
C GLN A 28 29.24 7.23 74.33
N ARG A 29 28.95 8.27 75.13
CA ARG A 29 28.00 9.33 74.74
C ARG A 29 28.55 10.18 73.59
N ALA A 30 29.85 10.48 73.59
CA ALA A 30 30.51 11.20 72.50
C ALA A 30 30.41 10.43 71.18
N ARG A 31 30.68 9.12 71.21
CA ARG A 31 30.59 8.25 70.03
C ARG A 31 29.15 8.11 69.51
N LYS A 32 28.16 8.01 70.41
CA LYS A 32 26.74 8.03 70.02
C LYS A 32 26.34 9.35 69.36
N ARG A 33 26.74 10.50 69.93
CA ARG A 33 26.47 11.82 69.34
C ARG A 33 27.13 12.00 67.97
N ALA A 34 28.33 11.44 67.76
CA ALA A 34 29.00 11.45 66.47
C ALA A 34 28.21 10.62 65.43
N ASN A 35 27.82 9.40 65.79
CA ASN A 35 27.01 8.54 64.91
C ASN A 35 25.62 9.15 64.62
N ASP A 36 24.98 9.78 65.59
CA ASP A 36 23.67 10.44 65.40
C ASP A 36 23.80 11.65 64.46
N ARG A 37 24.91 12.41 64.53
CA ARG A 37 25.20 13.52 63.60
C ARG A 37 25.47 13.02 62.18
N GLU A 38 26.17 11.90 62.05
CA GLU A 38 26.45 11.28 60.75
C GLU A 38 25.17 10.70 60.13
N ALA A 39 24.35 10.01 60.92
CA ALA A 39 23.03 9.52 60.50
C ALA A 39 22.11 10.67 60.07
N GLN A 40 22.13 11.80 60.80
CA GLN A 40 21.38 13.00 60.41
C GLN A 40 21.90 13.63 59.11
N ARG A 41 23.21 13.59 58.84
CA ARG A 41 23.79 14.08 57.58
C ARG A 41 23.36 13.19 56.41
N VAL A 42 23.48 11.87 56.57
CA VAL A 42 23.08 10.90 55.54
C VAL A 42 21.58 11.03 55.25
N ASN A 43 20.73 11.04 56.29
CA ASN A 43 19.28 11.18 56.13
C ASN A 43 18.85 12.51 55.49
N ARG A 44 19.68 13.55 55.50
CA ARG A 44 19.41 14.83 54.82
C ARG A 44 19.99 14.88 53.40
N ALA A 45 21.10 14.19 53.15
CA ALA A 45 21.74 14.15 51.83
C ALA A 45 20.91 13.32 50.84
N THR A 46 20.40 12.15 51.25
CA THR A 46 19.67 11.24 50.35
C THR A 46 18.39 11.84 49.75
N PRO A 47 17.54 12.56 50.52
CA PRO A 47 16.37 13.25 49.95
C PRO A 47 16.79 14.40 49.03
N LYS A 48 17.86 15.12 49.34
CA LYS A 48 18.35 16.24 48.53
C LYS A 48 18.82 15.78 47.15
N GLU A 49 19.65 14.73 47.10
CA GLU A 49 20.10 14.14 45.83
C GLU A 49 18.95 13.57 45.01
N THR A 50 17.93 13.01 45.68
CA THR A 50 16.73 12.50 45.00
C THR A 50 15.90 13.63 44.40
N ILE A 51 15.72 14.73 45.13
CA ILE A 51 15.02 15.93 44.64
C ILE A 51 15.77 16.54 43.45
N GLU A 52 17.09 16.72 43.54
CA GLU A 52 17.91 17.26 42.46
C GLU A 52 17.93 16.36 41.20
N ARG A 53 17.72 15.04 41.36
CA ARG A 53 17.52 14.12 40.23
C ARG A 53 16.14 14.30 39.60
N LEU A 54 15.08 14.33 40.42
CA LEU A 54 13.70 14.49 39.96
C LEU A 54 13.48 15.85 39.28
N GLU A 55 14.12 16.91 39.76
CA GLU A 55 14.07 18.24 39.13
C GLU A 55 14.72 18.24 37.74
N ARG A 56 15.83 17.51 37.55
CA ARG A 56 16.45 17.34 36.23
C ARG A 56 15.58 16.53 35.28
N GLU A 57 15.02 15.41 35.75
CA GLU A 57 14.09 14.59 34.96
C GLU A 57 12.83 15.39 34.57
N LEU A 58 12.35 16.28 35.43
CA LEU A 58 11.21 17.15 35.15
C LEU A 58 11.53 18.20 34.08
N GLU A 59 12.72 18.81 34.11
CA GLU A 59 13.13 19.78 33.07
C GLU A 59 13.36 19.10 31.71
N GLU A 60 13.93 17.90 31.69
CA GLU A 60 14.02 17.09 30.46
C GLU A 60 12.62 16.76 29.90
N ALA A 61 11.68 16.36 30.76
CA ALA A 61 10.31 16.07 30.35
C ALA A 61 9.59 17.31 29.77
N LYS A 62 9.80 18.50 30.35
CA LYS A 62 9.26 19.76 29.82
C LYS A 62 9.85 20.10 28.45
N ALA A 63 11.16 19.92 28.26
CA ALA A 63 11.83 20.15 26.98
C ALA A 63 11.29 19.23 25.88
N ILE A 64 11.04 17.95 26.21
CA ILE A 64 10.43 16.98 25.30
C ILE A 64 8.99 17.38 24.94
N GLN A 65 8.18 17.84 25.91
CA GLN A 65 6.82 18.31 25.63
C GLN A 65 6.80 19.52 24.68
N GLU A 66 7.73 20.45 24.84
CA GLU A 66 7.84 21.61 23.94
C GLU A 66 8.27 21.21 22.53
N LEU A 67 9.18 20.23 22.40
CA LEU A 67 9.54 19.64 21.11
C LEU A 67 8.34 18.97 20.42
N ILE A 68 7.53 18.20 21.16
CA ILE A 68 6.31 17.59 20.64
C ILE A 68 5.33 18.67 20.14
N ARG A 69 5.17 19.76 20.90
CA ARG A 69 4.30 20.88 20.52
C ARG A 69 4.77 21.55 19.23
N ARG A 70 6.07 21.79 19.09
CA ARG A 70 6.67 22.38 17.89
C ARG A 70 6.55 21.46 16.68
N ASN A 71 6.80 20.16 16.84
CA ASN A 71 6.64 19.19 15.76
C ASN A 71 5.20 19.18 15.25
N LYS A 72 4.21 19.18 16.15
CA LYS A 72 2.80 19.29 15.77
C LYS A 72 2.49 20.57 14.99
N ALA A 73 3.02 21.71 15.43
CA ALA A 73 2.82 22.97 14.72
C ALA A 73 3.47 22.98 13.32
N LEU A 74 4.63 22.34 13.17
CA LEU A 74 5.29 22.17 11.87
C LEU A 74 4.53 21.21 10.96
N GLU A 75 3.99 20.11 11.50
CA GLU A 75 3.12 19.18 10.76
C GLU A 75 1.87 19.90 10.24
N ASP A 76 1.22 20.71 11.08
CA ASP A 76 0.05 21.51 10.69
C ASP A 76 0.39 22.54 9.60
N GLU A 77 1.57 23.15 9.65
CA GLU A 77 2.03 24.11 8.64
C GLU A 77 2.42 23.42 7.32
N ILE A 78 3.11 22.27 7.38
CA ILE A 78 3.40 21.44 6.21
C ILE A 78 2.11 20.99 5.54
N SER A 79 1.09 20.60 6.31
CA SER A 79 -0.23 20.26 5.77
C SER A 79 -0.86 21.45 5.04
N ARG A 80 -0.83 22.65 5.62
CA ARG A 80 -1.34 23.87 4.98
C ARG A 80 -0.57 24.24 3.71
N LEU A 81 0.76 24.14 3.73
CA LEU A 81 1.59 24.42 2.57
C LEU A 81 1.36 23.41 1.44
N ARG A 82 1.17 22.12 1.76
CA ARG A 82 0.79 21.10 0.77
C ARG A 82 -0.55 21.43 0.11
N GLU A 83 -1.53 21.91 0.88
CA GLU A 83 -2.82 22.35 0.35
C GLU A 83 -2.68 23.58 -0.57
N ALA A 84 -1.87 24.57 -0.18
CA ALA A 84 -1.61 25.75 -0.99
C ALA A 84 -0.83 25.42 -2.29
N MET A 85 0.15 24.51 -2.22
CA MET A 85 0.87 24.04 -3.40
C MET A 85 -0.02 23.24 -4.36
N CYS A 86 -0.94 22.43 -3.81
CA CYS A 86 -1.94 21.73 -4.61
C CYS A 86 -2.86 22.71 -5.35
N PHE A 87 -3.18 23.87 -4.75
CA PHE A 87 -3.95 24.94 -5.38
C PHE A 87 -3.21 25.66 -6.52
N LEU A 88 -1.88 25.83 -6.40
CA LEU A 88 -1.06 26.53 -7.41
C LEU A 88 -0.62 25.64 -8.58
N ALA A 89 -0.59 24.32 -8.40
CA ALA A 89 -0.03 23.39 -9.39
C ALA A 89 -0.99 22.98 -10.53
N GLY A 90 -2.21 23.54 -10.64
CA GLY A 90 -3.17 23.20 -11.70
C GLY A 90 -3.65 21.74 -11.71
N GLY A 91 -3.15 20.90 -10.79
CA GLY A 91 -3.57 19.51 -10.64
C GLY A 91 -5.01 19.46 -10.18
N SER A 92 -5.87 18.84 -11.01
CA SER A 92 -7.24 18.48 -10.67
C SER A 92 -7.34 18.13 -9.17
N GLN A 93 -8.12 18.91 -8.41
CA GLN A 93 -8.44 18.65 -7.01
C GLN A 93 -9.17 17.30 -6.88
N ARG A 94 -8.45 16.19 -7.00
CA ARG A 94 -8.95 14.88 -6.57
C ARG A 94 -8.40 14.66 -5.17
N LEU A 95 -9.11 15.31 -4.24
CA LEU A 95 -9.11 15.18 -2.79
C LEU A 95 -7.86 14.55 -2.16
N CYS A 96 -7.02 15.39 -1.53
CA CYS A 96 -6.20 14.95 -0.40
C CYS A 96 -7.10 14.23 0.62
N VAL A 97 -6.85 12.94 0.81
CA VAL A 97 -7.56 12.09 1.78
C VAL A 97 -7.16 12.55 3.18
N ARG A 98 -7.96 13.43 3.80
CA ARG A 98 -7.73 13.86 5.19
C ARG A 98 -8.18 12.77 6.17
N GLY A 99 -7.21 12.04 6.73
CA GLY A 99 -7.32 11.24 7.96
C GLY A 99 -7.91 9.82 7.81
N PRO A 100 -7.62 8.93 8.77
CA PRO A 100 -8.19 7.58 8.82
C PRO A 100 -9.72 7.63 8.92
N GLY A 101 -10.41 6.95 8.01
CA GLY A 101 -11.88 6.89 7.95
C GLY A 101 -12.53 7.72 6.85
N SER A 102 -11.78 8.64 6.20
CA SER A 102 -12.35 9.54 5.19
C SER A 102 -12.84 8.81 3.93
N TYR A 103 -12.25 7.66 3.58
CA TYR A 103 -12.61 6.98 2.32
C TYR A 103 -14.01 6.33 2.34
N TYR A 104 -14.51 5.88 3.50
CA TYR A 104 -15.89 5.40 3.60
C TYR A 104 -16.89 6.53 3.31
N TYR A 105 -16.62 7.75 3.80
CA TYR A 105 -17.43 8.91 3.49
C TYR A 105 -17.34 9.31 2.01
N TYR A 106 -16.17 9.16 1.37
CA TYR A 106 -16.07 9.39 -0.08
C TYR A 106 -16.87 8.38 -0.90
N ARG A 107 -16.86 7.10 -0.51
CA ARG A 107 -17.75 6.10 -1.12
C ARG A 107 -19.21 6.45 -0.89
N TYR A 108 -19.59 6.80 0.33
CA TYR A 108 -20.96 7.19 0.62
C TYR A 108 -21.38 8.39 -0.23
N LYS A 109 -20.57 9.45 -0.27
CA LYS A 109 -20.75 10.63 -1.13
C LYS A 109 -20.98 10.24 -2.59
N LYS A 110 -20.16 9.33 -3.12
CA LYS A 110 -20.26 8.87 -4.51
C LYS A 110 -21.55 8.07 -4.76
N VAL A 111 -21.95 7.20 -3.84
CA VAL A 111 -23.15 6.36 -3.99
C VAL A 111 -24.45 7.19 -3.92
N ILE A 112 -24.47 8.25 -3.10
CA ILE A 112 -25.66 9.10 -2.93
C ILE A 112 -25.66 10.36 -3.80
N GLU A 113 -24.73 10.46 -4.75
CA GLU A 113 -24.56 11.69 -5.51
C GLU A 113 -25.85 12.07 -6.27
N PRO A 114 -26.23 13.36 -6.29
CA PRO A 114 -27.54 13.77 -6.79
C PRO A 114 -27.61 13.87 -8.32
N VAL A 115 -26.50 13.61 -9.02
CA VAL A 115 -26.41 13.66 -10.49
C VAL A 115 -25.60 12.48 -10.98
N THR A 116 -26.16 11.68 -11.89
CA THR A 116 -25.46 10.53 -12.50
C THR A 116 -25.47 10.63 -14.01
N VAL A 117 -24.41 10.11 -14.64
CA VAL A 117 -24.38 9.83 -16.08
C VAL A 117 -24.92 8.42 -16.29
N GLU A 118 -26.00 8.26 -17.06
CA GLU A 118 -26.57 6.95 -17.36
C GLU A 118 -25.99 6.33 -18.63
N ASP A 119 -25.60 7.16 -19.61
CA ASP A 119 -25.07 6.70 -20.90
C ASP A 119 -24.16 7.75 -21.56
N LEU A 120 -23.25 7.29 -22.41
CA LEU A 120 -22.40 8.10 -23.27
C LEU A 120 -22.32 7.42 -24.64
N ASP A 121 -22.71 8.15 -25.68
CA ASP A 121 -22.38 7.84 -27.06
C ASP A 121 -21.22 8.75 -27.50
N PRO A 122 -19.96 8.27 -27.50
CA PRO A 122 -18.81 9.07 -27.88
C PRO A 122 -18.83 9.46 -29.37
N LYS A 123 -19.51 8.69 -30.22
CA LYS A 123 -19.57 8.95 -31.67
C LYS A 123 -20.59 10.03 -32.00
N ALA A 124 -21.75 10.00 -31.37
CA ALA A 124 -22.76 11.06 -31.48
C ALA A 124 -22.45 12.27 -30.60
N GLY A 125 -21.52 12.13 -29.65
CA GLY A 125 -21.18 13.15 -28.67
C GLY A 125 -22.32 13.46 -27.72
N LYS A 126 -23.12 12.45 -27.37
CA LYS A 126 -24.31 12.59 -26.53
C LYS A 126 -24.10 11.91 -25.19
N LEU A 127 -24.43 12.63 -24.12
CA LEU A 127 -24.33 12.18 -22.74
C LEU A 127 -25.72 12.22 -22.09
N SER A 128 -26.16 11.13 -21.48
CA SER A 128 -27.42 11.08 -20.74
C SER A 128 -27.19 11.42 -19.27
N LEU A 129 -27.73 12.56 -18.81
CA LEU A 129 -27.63 13.01 -17.42
C LEU A 129 -28.96 12.82 -16.69
N ARG A 130 -28.91 12.21 -15.51
CA ARG A 130 -30.06 12.05 -14.62
C ARG A 130 -29.92 12.90 -13.37
N SER A 131 -30.99 13.62 -13.05
CA SER A 131 -31.16 14.29 -11.76
C SER A 131 -31.82 13.35 -10.75
N HIS A 132 -31.22 13.21 -9.57
CA HIS A 132 -31.83 12.54 -8.41
C HIS A 132 -32.37 13.54 -7.38
N TYR A 133 -32.38 14.84 -7.70
CA TYR A 133 -33.08 15.83 -6.88
C TYR A 133 -34.59 15.64 -6.99
N PHE A 134 -35.30 15.88 -5.88
CA PHE A 134 -36.76 15.84 -5.83
C PHE A 134 -37.42 17.19 -6.12
N PHE A 135 -36.74 18.31 -5.83
CA PHE A 135 -37.36 19.65 -5.84
C PHE A 135 -36.55 20.71 -6.61
N SER A 136 -35.28 20.45 -6.90
CA SER A 136 -34.38 21.39 -7.58
C SER A 136 -33.99 20.85 -8.95
N ASP A 137 -33.96 21.73 -9.94
CA ASP A 137 -33.32 21.44 -11.22
C ASP A 137 -31.79 21.46 -11.07
N LEU A 138 -31.04 21.28 -12.15
CA LEU A 138 -29.56 21.33 -12.12
C LEU A 138 -28.98 22.73 -12.39
N SER A 139 -29.79 23.79 -12.42
CA SER A 139 -29.35 25.13 -12.79
C SER A 139 -28.38 25.76 -11.79
N HIS A 140 -28.40 25.33 -10.52
CA HIS A 140 -27.48 25.74 -9.47
C HIS A 140 -26.08 25.13 -9.60
N LEU A 141 -25.89 24.16 -10.51
CA LEU A 141 -24.63 23.47 -10.73
C LEU A 141 -23.94 23.96 -12.00
N ALA A 142 -22.62 24.11 -11.92
CA ALA A 142 -21.72 24.19 -13.05
C ALA A 142 -21.15 22.80 -13.32
N CYS A 143 -21.12 22.41 -14.60
CA CYS A 143 -20.48 21.18 -15.02
C CYS A 143 -19.18 21.51 -15.76
N SER A 144 -18.14 20.74 -15.47
CA SER A 144 -16.87 20.78 -16.18
C SER A 144 -16.50 19.38 -16.65
N TRP A 145 -15.84 19.28 -17.80
CA TRP A 145 -15.28 18.05 -18.32
C TRP A 145 -13.75 18.12 -18.40
N SER A 146 -13.09 16.98 -18.23
CA SER A 146 -11.68 16.76 -18.57
C SER A 146 -11.50 15.37 -19.17
N ILE A 147 -10.38 15.12 -19.82
CA ILE A 147 -10.06 13.80 -20.35
C ILE A 147 -8.79 13.30 -19.67
N THR A 148 -8.90 12.11 -19.08
CA THR A 148 -7.75 11.35 -18.59
C THR A 148 -7.38 10.33 -19.66
N VAL A 149 -6.16 10.39 -20.19
CA VAL A 149 -5.66 9.41 -21.17
C VAL A 149 -4.71 8.46 -20.46
N GLN A 150 -4.71 7.19 -20.85
CA GLN A 150 -3.81 6.19 -20.26
C GLN A 150 -2.35 6.67 -20.25
N ASP A 151 -1.75 6.58 -19.06
CA ASP A 151 -0.38 6.99 -18.72
C ASP A 151 -0.12 8.51 -18.72
N LYS A 152 -1.15 9.35 -18.82
CA LYS A 152 -1.02 10.82 -18.80
C LYS A 152 -1.78 11.45 -17.62
N GLU A 153 -1.37 12.67 -17.27
CA GLU A 153 -2.18 13.55 -16.41
C GLU A 153 -3.49 13.90 -17.13
N ALA A 154 -4.52 14.22 -16.35
CA ALA A 154 -5.79 14.69 -16.90
C ALA A 154 -5.61 16.06 -17.57
N THR A 155 -6.37 16.33 -18.63
CA THR A 155 -6.40 17.67 -19.24
C THR A 155 -6.96 18.71 -18.26
N GLU A 156 -6.64 19.98 -18.49
CA GLU A 156 -7.31 21.12 -17.85
C GLU A 156 -8.84 20.99 -17.96
N PRO A 157 -9.59 21.14 -16.86
CA PRO A 157 -11.05 21.11 -16.89
C PRO A 157 -11.64 22.27 -17.69
N LYS A 158 -12.66 21.99 -18.51
CA LYS A 158 -13.38 22.99 -19.32
C LYS A 158 -14.87 22.92 -19.06
N GLY A 159 -15.55 24.07 -19.15
CA GLY A 159 -16.99 24.14 -18.90
C GLY A 159 -17.81 23.38 -19.96
N ILE A 160 -18.97 22.87 -19.54
CA ILE A 160 -20.03 22.39 -20.42
C ILE A 160 -21.36 23.01 -20.01
N ASP A 161 -22.07 23.57 -20.97
CA ASP A 161 -23.40 24.13 -20.73
C ASP A 161 -24.41 23.00 -20.52
N LEU A 162 -25.07 23.04 -19.38
CA LEU A 162 -26.14 22.08 -19.07
C LEU A 162 -27.46 22.58 -19.63
N PRO A 163 -28.27 21.72 -20.28
CA PRO A 163 -29.66 22.03 -20.56
C PRO A 163 -30.45 22.15 -19.24
N HIS A 164 -31.69 22.61 -19.31
CA HIS A 164 -32.58 22.54 -18.16
C HIS A 164 -32.92 21.08 -17.87
N VAL A 165 -32.44 20.57 -16.73
CA VAL A 165 -32.71 19.20 -16.26
C VAL A 165 -33.61 19.29 -15.03
N ALA A 166 -34.87 18.89 -15.20
CA ALA A 166 -35.88 18.94 -14.14
C ALA A 166 -35.58 17.94 -13.01
N PRO A 167 -36.15 18.13 -11.80
CA PRO A 167 -36.03 17.15 -10.73
C PRO A 167 -36.51 15.76 -11.18
N GLY A 168 -35.72 14.72 -10.92
CA GLY A 168 -36.04 13.34 -11.26
C GLY A 168 -36.02 12.99 -12.75
N SER A 169 -35.69 13.93 -13.65
CA SER A 169 -35.65 13.68 -15.09
C SER A 169 -34.28 13.26 -15.60
N THR A 170 -34.27 12.66 -16.79
CA THR A 170 -33.06 12.36 -17.57
C THR A 170 -33.09 13.22 -18.83
N GLU A 171 -31.99 13.94 -19.09
CA GLU A 171 -31.84 14.80 -20.26
C GLU A 171 -30.54 14.50 -21.01
N VAL A 172 -30.54 14.72 -22.32
CA VAL A 172 -29.36 14.52 -23.16
C VAL A 172 -28.57 15.83 -23.28
N VAL A 173 -27.29 15.78 -22.93
CA VAL A 173 -26.33 16.87 -23.09
C VAL A 173 -25.45 16.58 -24.30
N GLN A 174 -25.31 17.58 -25.17
CA GLN A 174 -24.37 17.52 -26.29
C GLN A 174 -22.98 17.90 -25.79
N LEU A 175 -22.00 17.01 -26.00
CA LEU A 175 -20.61 17.30 -25.67
C LEU A 175 -20.06 18.42 -26.57
N PRO A 176 -19.25 19.35 -26.03
CA PRO A 176 -18.59 20.39 -26.82
C PRO A 176 -17.73 19.79 -27.94
N ALA A 177 -17.65 20.46 -29.09
CA ALA A 177 -16.84 20.01 -30.22
C ALA A 177 -15.35 19.80 -29.83
N GLU A 178 -14.84 20.60 -28.90
CA GLU A 178 -13.50 20.46 -28.35
C GLU A 178 -13.31 19.19 -27.50
N CYS A 179 -14.35 18.76 -26.77
CA CYS A 179 -14.33 17.47 -26.06
C CYS A 179 -14.20 16.32 -27.06
N LEU A 180 -14.98 16.37 -28.14
CA LEU A 180 -14.97 15.33 -29.18
C LEU A 180 -13.63 15.29 -29.92
N SER A 181 -13.06 16.44 -30.29
CA SER A 181 -11.75 16.48 -30.94
C SER A 181 -10.65 15.98 -30.03
N CYS A 182 -10.72 16.25 -28.72
CA CYS A 182 -9.74 15.76 -27.76
C CYS A 182 -9.84 14.24 -27.56
N LEU A 183 -11.05 13.67 -27.49
CA LEU A 183 -11.27 12.21 -27.47
C LEU A 183 -10.73 11.54 -28.75
N GLN A 184 -11.00 12.13 -29.92
CA GLN A 184 -10.51 11.63 -31.21
C GLN A 184 -8.98 11.67 -31.29
N ALA A 185 -8.34 12.76 -30.85
CA ALA A 185 -6.89 12.92 -30.85
C ALA A 185 -6.16 11.85 -30.00
N HIS A 186 -6.86 11.26 -29.03
CA HIS A 186 -6.31 10.25 -28.11
C HIS A 186 -6.91 8.86 -28.31
N SER A 187 -7.59 8.60 -29.43
CA SER A 187 -8.28 7.33 -29.67
C SER A 187 -7.36 6.12 -29.76
N SER A 188 -6.04 6.32 -29.84
CA SER A 188 -5.06 5.23 -29.88
C SER A 188 -4.82 4.56 -28.52
N ARG A 189 -5.28 5.17 -27.42
CA ARG A 189 -5.15 4.68 -26.04
C ARG A 189 -6.49 4.71 -25.33
N ASP A 190 -6.63 3.95 -24.25
CA ASP A 190 -7.81 4.04 -23.41
C ASP A 190 -7.86 5.44 -22.78
N GLY A 191 -9.07 6.00 -22.76
CA GLY A 191 -9.37 7.31 -22.22
C GLY A 191 -10.54 7.25 -21.25
N TRP A 192 -10.65 8.27 -20.43
CA TRP A 192 -11.76 8.45 -19.51
C TRP A 192 -12.26 9.88 -19.62
N LEU A 193 -13.55 10.05 -19.93
CA LEU A 193 -14.23 11.33 -19.85
C LEU A 193 -14.64 11.57 -18.41
N ASP A 194 -14.02 12.56 -17.79
CA ASP A 194 -14.32 12.99 -16.43
C ASP A 194 -15.32 14.14 -16.47
N LEU A 195 -16.32 14.09 -15.61
CA LEU A 195 -17.34 15.12 -15.43
C LEU A 195 -17.42 15.48 -13.95
N SER A 196 -17.42 16.77 -13.63
CA SER A 196 -17.52 17.27 -12.26
C SER A 196 -18.64 18.31 -12.17
N PHE A 197 -19.55 18.12 -11.21
CA PHE A 197 -20.68 19.01 -10.95
C PHE A 197 -20.44 19.78 -9.65
N ARG A 198 -20.34 21.11 -9.75
CA ARG A 198 -19.96 22.00 -8.65
C ARG A 198 -21.00 23.09 -8.42
N LEU A 199 -21.16 23.51 -7.17
CA LEU A 199 -22.04 24.65 -6.83
C LEU A 199 -21.56 25.91 -7.56
N LYS A 200 -22.49 26.63 -8.20
CA LYS A 200 -22.20 27.95 -8.81
C LYS A 200 -22.03 29.06 -7.78
N ASN A 201 -22.80 28.99 -6.71
CA ASN A 201 -22.88 30.02 -5.68
C ASN A 201 -22.66 29.42 -4.29
N ASP A 202 -22.31 30.28 -3.32
CA ASP A 202 -22.24 29.90 -1.92
C ASP A 202 -23.60 29.41 -1.41
N THR A 203 -23.55 28.43 -0.52
CA THR A 203 -24.71 27.93 0.23
C THR A 203 -24.39 27.95 1.71
N GLU A 204 -25.38 27.73 2.57
CA GLU A 204 -25.16 27.69 4.03
C GLU A 204 -24.19 26.58 4.48
N TRP A 205 -24.04 25.50 3.70
CA TRP A 205 -23.27 24.31 4.08
C TRP A 205 -21.96 24.14 3.30
N ALA A 206 -21.80 24.84 2.17
CA ALA A 206 -20.56 24.81 1.38
C ALA A 206 -20.42 26.04 0.48
N PRO A 207 -19.17 26.47 0.21
CA PRO A 207 -18.89 27.55 -0.73
C PRO A 207 -19.15 27.14 -2.19
N ALA A 208 -19.23 28.14 -3.06
CA ALA A 208 -19.15 27.98 -4.51
C ALA A 208 -17.92 27.15 -4.89
N GLY A 209 -18.05 26.30 -5.91
CA GLY A 209 -17.00 25.38 -6.35
C GLY A 209 -16.94 24.04 -5.60
N HIS A 210 -17.74 23.85 -4.53
CA HIS A 210 -17.88 22.54 -3.88
C HIS A 210 -18.47 21.51 -4.84
N GLU A 211 -17.79 20.38 -5.02
CA GLU A 211 -18.21 19.28 -5.89
C GLU A 211 -19.26 18.41 -5.21
N VAL A 212 -20.45 18.30 -5.82
CA VAL A 212 -21.58 17.51 -5.29
C VAL A 212 -21.69 16.13 -5.94
N ALA A 213 -21.24 15.99 -7.19
CA ALA A 213 -21.25 14.76 -7.95
C ALA A 213 -20.10 14.77 -8.96
N TRP A 214 -19.64 13.58 -9.36
CA TRP A 214 -18.70 13.45 -10.46
C TRP A 214 -18.94 12.13 -11.18
N SER A 215 -18.62 12.05 -12.47
CA SER A 215 -18.67 10.80 -13.23
C SER A 215 -17.40 10.63 -14.03
N GLN A 216 -17.04 9.37 -14.26
CA GLN A 216 -15.93 9.03 -15.13
C GLN A 216 -16.39 7.89 -16.04
N VAL A 217 -16.42 8.16 -17.34
CA VAL A 217 -16.88 7.21 -18.34
C VAL A 217 -15.68 6.73 -19.15
N HIS A 218 -15.48 5.41 -19.21
CA HIS A 218 -14.43 4.81 -20.01
C HIS A 218 -14.73 4.94 -21.51
N VAL A 219 -13.77 5.45 -22.26
CA VAL A 219 -13.78 5.56 -23.72
C VAL A 219 -12.66 4.65 -24.25
N PRO A 220 -12.99 3.44 -24.72
CA PRO A 220 -11.99 2.46 -25.13
C PRO A 220 -11.22 2.94 -26.37
N SER A 221 -9.96 2.53 -26.46
CA SER A 221 -9.15 2.78 -27.65
C SER A 221 -9.78 2.20 -28.92
N SER A 222 -9.64 2.91 -30.04
CA SER A 222 -10.01 2.43 -31.39
C SER A 222 -8.97 1.49 -32.00
N SER A 223 -7.80 1.39 -31.37
CA SER A 223 -6.74 0.47 -31.74
C SER A 223 -7.20 -0.96 -31.48
N SER A 224 -7.42 -1.77 -32.53
CA SER A 224 -7.56 -3.22 -32.36
C SER A 224 -6.31 -3.72 -31.62
N LEU A 225 -6.49 -4.35 -30.45
CA LEU A 225 -5.50 -5.03 -29.60
C LEU A 225 -4.18 -5.34 -30.32
N GLY A 226 -3.35 -4.31 -30.49
CA GLY A 226 -1.97 -4.45 -30.90
C GLY A 226 -1.26 -4.69 -29.60
N GLU A 227 -0.86 -5.94 -29.38
CA GLU A 227 0.06 -6.34 -28.32
C GLU A 227 1.07 -5.21 -28.12
N THR A 228 0.90 -4.43 -27.05
CA THR A 228 2.01 -3.59 -26.60
C THR A 228 3.11 -4.61 -26.34
N SER A 229 4.20 -4.50 -27.11
CA SER A 229 5.39 -5.32 -27.04
C SER A 229 5.91 -5.32 -25.59
N ASN A 230 5.30 -6.17 -24.75
CA ASN A 230 5.68 -6.48 -23.38
C ASN A 230 6.61 -7.71 -23.37
N SER A 231 6.95 -8.22 -24.55
CA SER A 231 8.09 -9.11 -24.73
C SER A 231 9.37 -8.36 -24.32
N PRO A 232 10.29 -8.99 -23.57
CA PRO A 232 11.58 -8.39 -23.17
C PRO A 232 12.53 -8.00 -24.33
N SER A 233 12.05 -7.95 -25.58
CA SER A 233 12.88 -7.86 -26.78
C SER A 233 12.98 -6.46 -27.40
N ALA A 234 12.28 -5.45 -26.84
CA ALA A 234 12.35 -4.10 -27.38
C ALA A 234 13.39 -3.25 -26.62
N LEU A 235 14.44 -2.88 -27.36
CA LEU A 235 15.68 -2.21 -26.97
C LEU A 235 16.75 -3.22 -26.56
N LEU A 236 17.72 -3.47 -27.46
CA LEU A 236 19.15 -3.30 -27.22
C LEU A 236 19.95 -3.92 -28.39
N ALA A 237 20.28 -3.09 -29.39
CA ALA A 237 21.46 -3.38 -30.20
C ALA A 237 22.69 -3.29 -29.27
N ASN A 238 23.58 -4.30 -29.31
CA ASN A 238 24.84 -4.40 -28.55
C ASN A 238 24.80 -4.87 -27.08
N VAL A 239 23.78 -5.58 -26.60
CA VAL A 239 23.85 -6.21 -25.26
C VAL A 239 24.55 -7.57 -25.34
N LYS A 240 25.61 -7.72 -24.55
CA LYS A 240 26.31 -8.99 -24.39
C LYS A 240 25.49 -9.94 -23.51
N ALA A 241 25.66 -11.24 -23.77
CA ALA A 241 25.05 -12.28 -22.94
C ALA A 241 25.49 -12.15 -21.46
N PRO A 242 24.58 -12.35 -20.51
CA PRO A 242 24.89 -12.26 -19.09
C PRO A 242 25.84 -13.40 -18.66
N ILE A 243 26.66 -13.10 -17.66
CA ILE A 243 27.58 -14.06 -17.04
C ILE A 243 26.82 -14.85 -15.97
N ILE A 244 26.86 -16.18 -16.08
CA ILE A 244 26.19 -17.09 -15.15
C ILE A 244 27.22 -17.71 -14.21
N THR A 245 27.00 -17.58 -12.90
CA THR A 245 27.79 -18.24 -11.86
C THR A 245 26.87 -19.06 -10.96
N ILE A 246 27.22 -20.33 -10.74
CA ILE A 246 26.45 -21.24 -9.90
C ILE A 246 27.25 -21.50 -8.63
N VAL A 247 26.62 -21.30 -7.49
CA VAL A 247 27.15 -21.65 -6.17
C VAL A 247 26.12 -22.52 -5.45
N PRO A 248 26.50 -23.25 -4.38
CA PRO A 248 25.55 -24.10 -3.66
C PRO A 248 24.25 -23.36 -3.30
N GLY A 249 23.13 -23.81 -3.86
CA GLY A 249 21.80 -23.27 -3.61
C GLY A 249 21.47 -21.93 -4.28
N ARG A 250 22.35 -21.35 -5.12
CA ARG A 250 22.08 -20.06 -5.78
C ARG A 250 22.56 -20.01 -7.23
N LEU A 251 21.78 -19.32 -8.04
CA LEU A 251 22.12 -18.92 -9.40
C LEU A 251 22.39 -17.41 -9.41
N ILE A 252 23.56 -17.02 -9.88
CA ILE A 252 23.97 -15.62 -9.97
C ILE A 252 24.06 -15.25 -11.45
N VAL A 253 23.27 -14.28 -11.87
CA VAL A 253 23.29 -13.72 -13.23
C VAL A 253 23.82 -12.31 -13.15
N SER A 254 24.95 -12.03 -13.79
CA SER A 254 25.62 -10.73 -13.74
C SER A 254 25.72 -10.12 -15.14
N SER A 255 25.57 -8.81 -15.23
CA SER A 255 25.82 -8.09 -16.47
C SER A 255 27.34 -8.00 -16.72
N PRO A 256 27.82 -8.21 -17.96
CA PRO A 256 29.23 -8.02 -18.28
C PRO A 256 29.61 -6.54 -18.43
N ASP A 257 28.62 -5.67 -18.66
CA ASP A 257 28.82 -4.26 -19.00
C ASP A 257 28.41 -3.30 -17.85
N SER A 258 27.90 -3.83 -16.73
CA SER A 258 27.46 -3.06 -15.57
C SER A 258 27.61 -3.86 -14.27
N ASN A 259 27.45 -3.19 -13.12
CA ASN A 259 27.41 -3.86 -11.81
C ASN A 259 26.03 -4.50 -11.49
N ALA A 260 25.13 -4.60 -12.48
CA ALA A 260 23.82 -5.22 -12.29
C ALA A 260 23.96 -6.72 -12.04
N GLN A 261 23.17 -7.23 -11.09
CA GLN A 261 23.18 -8.63 -10.72
C GLN A 261 21.80 -9.10 -10.25
N LEU A 262 21.46 -10.32 -10.61
CA LEU A 262 20.34 -11.08 -10.05
C LEU A 262 20.89 -12.30 -9.31
N ILE A 263 20.62 -12.41 -8.01
CA ILE A 263 20.94 -13.59 -7.22
C ILE A 263 19.65 -14.33 -6.92
N PHE A 264 19.43 -15.45 -7.60
CA PHE A 264 18.27 -16.32 -7.38
C PHE A 264 18.58 -17.37 -6.31
N ASP A 265 17.70 -17.54 -5.33
CA ASP A 265 17.79 -18.61 -4.33
C ASP A 265 17.07 -19.85 -4.85
N LEU A 266 17.82 -20.88 -5.25
CA LEU A 266 17.26 -22.12 -5.82
C LEU A 266 16.63 -23.04 -4.75
N VAL A 267 16.81 -22.74 -3.46
CA VAL A 267 16.29 -23.53 -2.35
C VAL A 267 15.01 -22.92 -1.78
N ARG A 268 14.96 -21.60 -1.67
CA ARG A 268 13.82 -20.85 -1.10
C ARG A 268 12.96 -20.17 -2.16
N GLY A 269 13.47 -20.02 -3.38
CA GLY A 269 12.81 -19.30 -4.45
C GLY A 269 12.98 -17.79 -4.31
N GLY A 270 12.59 -17.07 -5.37
CA GLY A 270 12.77 -15.63 -5.47
C GLY A 270 14.22 -15.21 -5.68
N PHE A 271 14.43 -13.91 -5.76
CA PHE A 271 15.71 -13.32 -6.07
C PHE A 271 15.99 -12.06 -5.25
N LYS A 272 17.28 -11.71 -5.19
CA LYS A 272 17.76 -10.35 -4.91
C LYS A 272 18.18 -9.72 -6.23
N TRP A 273 17.80 -8.46 -6.46
CA TRP A 273 18.09 -7.75 -7.71
C TRP A 273 18.81 -6.43 -7.42
N THR A 274 19.94 -6.24 -8.08
CA THR A 274 20.76 -5.03 -7.98
C THR A 274 21.05 -4.45 -9.36
N SER A 275 21.22 -3.13 -9.40
CA SER A 275 21.67 -2.37 -10.56
C SER A 275 22.90 -1.54 -10.18
N GLU A 276 23.41 -0.75 -11.13
CA GLU A 276 24.47 0.21 -10.85
C GLU A 276 24.08 1.23 -9.78
N ALA A 277 22.80 1.61 -9.75
CA ALA A 277 22.28 2.54 -8.78
C ALA A 277 22.19 1.94 -7.37
N GLY A 278 22.15 0.62 -7.21
CA GLY A 278 22.07 -0.04 -5.89
C GLY A 278 21.11 -1.24 -5.87
N VAL A 279 20.59 -1.57 -4.69
CA VAL A 279 19.64 -2.68 -4.53
C VAL A 279 18.26 -2.24 -4.98
N ALA A 280 17.63 -2.95 -5.90
CA ALA A 280 16.25 -2.72 -6.33
C ALA A 280 15.26 -3.56 -5.52
N VAL A 281 15.57 -4.84 -5.35
CA VAL A 281 14.74 -5.82 -4.62
C VAL A 281 15.67 -6.57 -3.67
N THR A 282 15.35 -6.58 -2.37
CA THR A 282 16.11 -7.35 -1.39
C THR A 282 15.76 -8.83 -1.44
N GLN A 283 14.47 -9.14 -1.61
CA GLN A 283 13.95 -10.51 -1.68
C GLN A 283 12.62 -10.56 -2.44
N GLY A 284 12.39 -11.64 -3.18
CA GLY A 284 11.09 -11.96 -3.81
C GLY A 284 11.19 -12.10 -5.33
N PRO A 285 10.06 -12.22 -6.04
CA PRO A 285 8.71 -12.33 -5.48
C PRO A 285 8.44 -13.69 -4.81
N GLU A 286 7.64 -13.69 -3.73
CA GLU A 286 7.01 -14.88 -3.16
C GLU A 286 5.52 -14.90 -3.52
N LEU A 287 5.00 -16.05 -3.98
CA LEU A 287 3.55 -16.22 -4.18
C LEU A 287 2.86 -16.42 -2.83
N SER A 288 1.90 -15.55 -2.51
CA SER A 288 1.17 -15.54 -1.24
C SER A 288 -0.34 -15.46 -1.47
N ILE A 289 -1.10 -16.03 -0.52
CA ILE A 289 -2.57 -16.11 -0.59
C ILE A 289 -3.27 -15.44 0.60
N TYR A 290 -2.51 -14.80 1.50
CA TYR A 290 -3.03 -14.29 2.76
C TYR A 290 -3.08 -12.75 2.81
N ARG A 291 -4.11 -12.23 3.49
CA ARG A 291 -4.26 -10.83 3.89
C ARG A 291 -4.55 -10.76 5.37
N ALA A 292 -4.21 -9.64 6.01
CA ALA A 292 -4.66 -9.40 7.38
C ALA A 292 -6.19 -9.33 7.41
N MET A 293 -6.85 -10.02 8.33
CA MET A 293 -8.30 -10.06 8.35
C MET A 293 -8.87 -8.70 8.75
N THR A 294 -9.88 -8.26 8.00
CA THR A 294 -10.67 -7.10 8.36
C THR A 294 -11.73 -7.45 9.41
N SER A 295 -12.27 -6.43 10.07
CA SER A 295 -13.43 -6.60 10.95
C SER A 295 -14.62 -7.25 10.24
N ASN A 296 -14.76 -7.07 8.92
CA ASN A 296 -15.80 -7.73 8.12
C ASN A 296 -15.50 -9.21 7.90
N ASP A 297 -14.23 -9.57 7.67
CA ASP A 297 -13.82 -10.98 7.51
C ASP A 297 -14.06 -11.77 8.80
N LEU A 298 -13.77 -11.16 9.95
CA LEU A 298 -13.98 -11.75 11.28
C LEU A 298 -15.44 -11.75 11.75
N GLY A 299 -16.30 -10.98 11.09
CA GLY A 299 -17.70 -10.83 11.47
C GLY A 299 -18.54 -12.08 11.20
N PHE A 300 -19.76 -12.10 11.74
CA PHE A 300 -20.68 -13.25 11.61
C PHE A 300 -20.98 -13.62 10.15
N GLY A 301 -21.07 -12.63 9.25
CA GLY A 301 -21.29 -12.86 7.83
C GLY A 301 -20.00 -12.99 7.02
N GLY A 302 -18.82 -12.87 7.62
CA GLY A 302 -17.54 -12.91 6.91
C GLY A 302 -17.02 -14.32 6.64
N ASP A 303 -16.07 -14.42 5.70
CA ASP A 303 -15.42 -15.68 5.32
C ASP A 303 -14.19 -16.03 6.19
N GLY A 304 -13.83 -15.18 7.15
CA GLY A 304 -12.66 -15.36 8.01
C GLY A 304 -12.70 -16.62 8.88
N ALA A 305 -13.90 -17.07 9.28
CA ALA A 305 -14.06 -18.34 10.01
C ALA A 305 -13.62 -19.56 9.16
N ASP A 306 -13.90 -19.55 7.84
CA ASP A 306 -13.43 -20.59 6.93
C ASP A 306 -11.91 -20.53 6.78
N TRP A 307 -11.34 -19.33 6.65
CA TRP A 307 -9.90 -19.14 6.53
C TRP A 307 -9.14 -19.59 7.79
N GLN A 308 -9.68 -19.31 8.98
CA GLN A 308 -9.12 -19.78 10.24
C GLN A 308 -9.21 -21.30 10.37
N ARG A 309 -10.36 -21.89 10.04
CA ARG A 309 -10.56 -23.35 10.02
C ARG A 309 -9.57 -24.05 9.07
N CYS A 310 -9.28 -23.40 7.95
CA CYS A 310 -8.34 -23.89 6.94
C CYS A 310 -6.89 -23.44 7.20
N MET A 311 -6.60 -22.70 8.27
CA MET A 311 -5.27 -22.19 8.63
C MET A 311 -4.58 -21.38 7.52
N VAL A 312 -5.32 -20.58 6.76
CA VAL A 312 -4.78 -19.81 5.62
C VAL A 312 -3.70 -18.80 6.07
N ASP A 313 -3.81 -18.27 7.28
CA ASP A 313 -2.84 -17.37 7.93
C ASP A 313 -1.47 -18.04 8.20
N TRP A 314 -1.46 -19.37 8.34
CA TRP A 314 -0.25 -20.20 8.49
C TRP A 314 0.28 -20.73 7.16
N ALA A 315 -0.42 -20.49 6.05
CA ALA A 315 0.05 -20.96 4.76
C ALA A 315 1.36 -20.26 4.38
N ARG A 316 2.36 -21.06 4.00
CA ARG A 316 3.68 -20.56 3.57
C ARG A 316 4.06 -21.18 2.25
N SER A 317 4.74 -20.39 1.40
CA SER A 317 5.31 -20.91 0.17
C SER A 317 6.53 -21.76 0.48
N SER A 318 6.67 -22.87 -0.24
CA SER A 318 7.83 -23.75 -0.17
C SER A 318 8.18 -24.22 -1.56
N VAL A 319 9.46 -24.13 -1.93
CA VAL A 319 9.96 -24.62 -3.21
C VAL A 319 10.02 -26.14 -3.18
N VAL A 320 9.46 -26.75 -4.23
CA VAL A 320 9.58 -28.18 -4.50
C VAL A 320 10.77 -28.44 -5.40
N LYS A 321 10.93 -27.61 -6.44
CA LYS A 321 11.96 -27.77 -7.46
C LYS A 321 12.25 -26.43 -8.13
N SER A 322 13.52 -26.16 -8.41
CA SER A 322 13.94 -25.07 -9.29
C SER A 322 14.83 -25.59 -10.40
N THR A 323 14.60 -25.12 -11.61
CA THR A 323 15.43 -25.37 -12.79
C THR A 323 15.73 -24.05 -13.48
N TRP A 324 16.81 -24.00 -14.25
CA TRP A 324 17.15 -22.82 -15.03
C TRP A 324 17.77 -23.22 -16.37
N GLU A 325 17.62 -22.33 -17.34
CA GLU A 325 18.22 -22.43 -18.67
C GLU A 325 18.57 -21.03 -19.17
N GLN A 326 19.51 -20.95 -20.09
CA GLN A 326 19.85 -19.73 -20.81
C GLN A 326 19.51 -19.95 -22.28
N ASP A 327 18.88 -18.97 -22.91
CA ASP A 327 18.61 -19.02 -24.34
C ASP A 327 19.94 -19.12 -25.10
N LYS A 328 20.03 -20.10 -26.01
CA LYS A 328 21.25 -20.44 -26.76
C LYS A 328 21.20 -20.01 -28.23
N ASP A 329 20.14 -19.34 -28.66
CA ASP A 329 19.98 -18.94 -30.05
C ASP A 329 20.96 -17.80 -30.38
N ASP A 330 21.70 -17.93 -31.47
CA ASP A 330 22.64 -16.91 -31.96
C ASP A 330 21.93 -15.58 -32.29
N ASP A 331 20.61 -15.62 -32.53
CA ASP A 331 19.74 -14.47 -32.79
C ASP A 331 18.87 -14.06 -31.57
N ALA A 332 18.85 -14.84 -30.48
CA ALA A 332 18.09 -14.55 -29.27
C ALA A 332 19.01 -13.96 -28.19
N ILE A 333 18.74 -12.71 -27.84
CA ILE A 333 19.40 -11.94 -26.78
C ILE A 333 19.40 -12.80 -25.50
N GLY A 334 20.57 -13.29 -25.06
CA GLY A 334 20.77 -14.38 -24.09
C GLY A 334 20.08 -14.26 -22.72
N ASN A 335 18.75 -14.31 -22.71
CA ASN A 335 17.91 -14.22 -21.54
C ASN A 335 18.11 -15.47 -20.66
N VAL A 336 17.91 -15.29 -19.36
CA VAL A 336 17.97 -16.39 -18.40
C VAL A 336 16.57 -16.70 -17.92
N LYS A 337 16.16 -17.96 -18.11
CA LYS A 337 14.90 -18.47 -17.61
C LYS A 337 15.12 -19.30 -16.37
N VAL A 338 14.35 -19.02 -15.32
CA VAL A 338 14.28 -19.85 -14.11
C VAL A 338 12.85 -20.32 -13.94
N THR A 339 12.64 -21.61 -13.68
CA THR A 339 11.32 -22.18 -13.41
C THR A 339 11.33 -22.76 -12.01
N THR A 340 10.40 -22.34 -11.16
CA THR A 340 10.26 -22.82 -9.78
C THR A 340 8.87 -23.36 -9.54
N GLU A 341 8.79 -24.62 -9.12
CA GLU A 341 7.56 -25.25 -8.63
C GLU A 341 7.44 -24.99 -7.13
N VAL A 342 6.31 -24.43 -6.69
CA VAL A 342 6.03 -24.10 -5.29
C VAL A 342 4.76 -24.75 -4.79
N ARG A 343 4.71 -24.96 -3.47
CA ARG A 343 3.51 -25.34 -2.71
C ARG A 343 3.27 -24.34 -1.59
N ILE A 344 2.11 -23.69 -1.62
CA ILE A 344 1.62 -22.83 -0.55
C ILE A 344 0.66 -23.64 0.31
N ARG A 345 1.03 -23.93 1.55
CA ARG A 345 0.24 -24.79 2.44
C ARG A 345 0.43 -24.44 3.91
N PRO A 346 -0.58 -24.69 4.77
CA PRO A 346 -0.38 -24.68 6.20
C PRO A 346 0.44 -25.92 6.65
N PRO A 347 1.11 -25.87 7.81
CA PRO A 347 1.93 -26.98 8.30
C PRO A 347 1.16 -28.28 8.59
N SER A 348 -0.12 -28.18 8.97
CA SER A 348 -0.87 -29.30 9.58
C SER A 348 -2.06 -29.81 8.77
N LEU A 349 -2.35 -29.25 7.59
CA LEU A 349 -3.46 -29.66 6.73
C LEU A 349 -2.98 -30.16 5.37
N SER A 350 -3.80 -30.97 4.70
CA SER A 350 -3.41 -31.69 3.48
C SER A 350 -3.63 -30.89 2.19
N TRP A 351 -4.38 -29.79 2.23
CA TRP A 351 -4.59 -28.93 1.07
C TRP A 351 -3.35 -28.07 0.78
N ALA A 352 -3.15 -27.72 -0.48
CA ALA A 352 -2.10 -26.79 -0.90
C ALA A 352 -2.49 -26.07 -2.17
N VAL A 353 -2.04 -24.84 -2.38
CA VAL A 353 -1.97 -24.27 -3.72
C VAL A 353 -0.67 -24.72 -4.36
N ARG A 354 -0.75 -25.42 -5.50
CA ARG A 354 0.42 -25.76 -6.31
C ARG A 354 0.55 -24.72 -7.40
N ALA A 355 1.76 -24.19 -7.59
CA ALA A 355 2.01 -23.23 -8.64
C ALA A 355 3.40 -23.40 -9.25
N THR A 356 3.53 -22.94 -10.49
CA THR A 356 4.78 -22.78 -11.20
C THR A 356 5.02 -21.29 -11.40
N LEU A 357 6.19 -20.81 -10.99
CA LEU A 357 6.68 -19.46 -11.24
C LEU A 357 7.79 -19.55 -12.30
N GLU A 358 7.54 -18.95 -13.46
CA GLU A 358 8.51 -18.84 -14.55
C GLU A 358 9.04 -17.41 -14.59
N TYR A 359 10.34 -17.28 -14.37
CA TYR A 359 11.08 -16.03 -14.39
C TYR A 359 11.83 -15.94 -15.71
N VAL A 360 11.65 -14.86 -16.46
CA VAL A 360 12.44 -14.55 -17.65
C VAL A 360 13.18 -13.24 -17.40
N VAL A 361 14.49 -13.33 -17.30
CA VAL A 361 15.39 -12.22 -16.98
C VAL A 361 16.02 -11.73 -18.29
N SER A 362 15.86 -10.44 -18.59
CA SER A 362 16.47 -9.86 -19.79
C SER A 362 18.00 -9.92 -19.71
N ALA A 363 18.69 -10.06 -20.85
CA ALA A 363 20.16 -10.04 -20.88
C ALA A 363 20.77 -8.76 -20.27
N SER A 364 20.06 -7.63 -20.35
CA SER A 364 20.44 -6.36 -19.74
C SER A 364 20.28 -6.32 -18.22
N LEU A 365 19.61 -7.30 -17.61
CA LEU A 365 19.21 -7.31 -16.20
C LEU A 365 18.37 -6.10 -15.77
N THR A 366 17.65 -5.47 -16.70
CA THR A 366 16.77 -4.32 -16.43
C THR A 366 15.28 -4.69 -16.44
N VAL A 367 14.92 -5.86 -16.99
CA VAL A 367 13.54 -6.35 -17.04
C VAL A 367 13.47 -7.79 -16.56
N ILE A 368 12.50 -8.09 -15.70
CA ILE A 368 12.18 -9.43 -15.24
C ILE A 368 10.69 -9.66 -15.44
N SER A 369 10.34 -10.66 -16.23
CA SER A 369 8.97 -11.17 -16.33
C SER A 369 8.79 -12.36 -15.39
N VAL A 370 7.69 -12.38 -14.63
CA VAL A 370 7.34 -13.46 -13.70
C VAL A 370 5.93 -13.92 -14.02
N ARG A 371 5.81 -15.08 -14.65
CA ARG A 371 4.53 -15.76 -14.87
C ARG A 371 4.25 -16.71 -13.72
N ALA A 372 3.12 -16.55 -13.05
CA ALA A 372 2.67 -17.45 -12.00
C ALA A 372 1.40 -18.16 -12.48
N LYS A 373 1.48 -19.49 -12.55
CA LYS A 373 0.35 -20.36 -12.90
C LYS A 373 0.12 -21.35 -11.79
N GLY A 374 -1.10 -21.48 -11.28
CA GLY A 374 -1.38 -22.38 -10.19
C GLY A 374 -2.84 -22.75 -10.04
N ASP A 375 -3.08 -23.70 -9.14
CA ASP A 375 -4.41 -24.23 -8.83
C ASP A 375 -4.41 -24.80 -7.40
N LEU A 376 -5.60 -24.87 -6.80
CA LEU A 376 -5.79 -25.47 -5.48
C LEU A 376 -5.79 -26.99 -5.59
N GLU A 377 -4.76 -27.63 -5.04
CA GLU A 377 -4.70 -29.06 -4.83
C GLU A 377 -5.53 -29.46 -3.60
N ARG A 378 -6.72 -30.01 -3.85
CA ARG A 378 -7.52 -30.69 -2.84
C ARG A 378 -7.17 -32.17 -2.83
N ARG A 379 -6.73 -32.69 -1.68
CA ARG A 379 -6.69 -34.14 -1.46
C ARG A 379 -8.03 -34.58 -0.92
N GLU A 380 -8.60 -35.64 -1.48
CA GLU A 380 -9.91 -36.24 -1.11
C GLU A 380 -10.05 -36.60 0.39
N SER A 381 -9.00 -36.45 1.19
CA SER A 381 -9.05 -36.56 2.65
C SER A 381 -9.99 -35.51 3.28
N ALA A 382 -10.65 -35.87 4.38
CA ALA A 382 -11.59 -35.07 5.18
C ALA A 382 -11.03 -33.78 5.85
N SER A 383 -9.88 -33.27 5.40
CA SER A 383 -9.30 -32.02 5.90
C SER A 383 -10.07 -30.82 5.31
N PRO A 384 -10.41 -29.79 6.11
CA PRO A 384 -11.01 -28.57 5.56
C PRO A 384 -10.04 -27.91 4.57
N SER A 385 -10.59 -27.41 3.46
CA SER A 385 -9.89 -26.59 2.46
C SER A 385 -10.69 -25.33 2.20
N PRO A 386 -10.04 -24.18 1.94
CA PRO A 386 -10.78 -22.94 1.75
C PRO A 386 -11.63 -22.99 0.48
N HIS A 387 -12.88 -22.53 0.58
CA HIS A 387 -13.76 -22.40 -0.58
C HIS A 387 -13.43 -21.15 -1.40
N VAL A 388 -13.08 -20.08 -0.68
CA VAL A 388 -12.64 -18.79 -1.21
C VAL A 388 -11.29 -18.44 -0.61
N LEU A 389 -10.43 -17.79 -1.40
CA LEU A 389 -9.12 -17.34 -0.95
C LEU A 389 -9.16 -15.85 -0.58
N PRO A 390 -8.40 -15.39 0.43
CA PRO A 390 -8.33 -13.97 0.76
C PRO A 390 -7.74 -13.11 -0.37
N ARG A 391 -6.72 -13.64 -1.07
CA ARG A 391 -6.07 -13.02 -2.24
C ARG A 391 -5.17 -14.01 -2.99
N ILE A 392 -4.68 -13.62 -4.17
CA ILE A 392 -3.58 -14.26 -4.91
C ILE A 392 -2.61 -13.16 -5.34
N ARG A 393 -1.34 -13.22 -4.89
CA ARG A 393 -0.39 -12.13 -5.09
C ARG A 393 1.09 -12.54 -5.13
N LEU A 394 1.91 -11.66 -5.68
CA LEU A 394 3.37 -11.70 -5.58
C LEU A 394 3.86 -10.66 -4.56
N ASP A 395 4.63 -11.11 -3.57
CA ASP A 395 5.21 -10.29 -2.50
C ASP A 395 6.70 -10.04 -2.73
N LEU A 396 7.07 -8.76 -2.79
CA LEU A 396 8.43 -8.26 -2.94
C LEU A 396 8.84 -7.50 -1.68
N THR A 397 10.08 -7.72 -1.25
CA THR A 397 10.73 -6.97 -0.18
C THR A 397 11.74 -6.03 -0.80
N LEU A 398 11.55 -4.74 -0.59
CA LEU A 398 12.34 -3.66 -1.17
C LEU A 398 13.13 -2.93 -0.07
N PRO A 399 14.26 -2.30 -0.42
CA PRO A 399 14.96 -1.36 0.46
C PRO A 399 14.03 -0.34 1.12
N ARG A 400 14.33 0.01 2.37
CA ARG A 400 13.56 0.98 3.15
C ARG A 400 13.57 2.40 2.58
N SER A 401 14.54 2.71 1.73
CA SER A 401 14.70 4.01 1.08
C SER A 401 13.56 4.36 0.13
N TYR A 402 12.84 3.37 -0.40
CA TYR A 402 11.67 3.61 -1.23
C TYR A 402 10.57 4.31 -0.43
N ASN A 403 10.20 5.51 -0.87
CA ASN A 403 9.18 6.31 -0.19
C ASN A 403 8.21 6.97 -1.15
N ARG A 404 8.61 7.32 -2.38
CA ARG A 404 7.73 7.96 -3.37
C ARG A 404 7.11 6.91 -4.27
N VAL A 405 5.78 6.91 -4.35
CA VAL A 405 5.00 5.99 -5.18
C VAL A 405 4.23 6.81 -6.22
N ARG A 406 4.28 6.38 -7.48
CA ARG A 406 3.47 6.91 -8.59
C ARG A 406 2.73 5.75 -9.22
N TRP A 407 1.48 5.92 -9.61
CA TRP A 407 0.73 4.87 -10.31
C TRP A 407 -0.28 5.45 -11.28
N PHE A 408 -0.57 4.69 -12.33
CA PHE A 408 -1.74 4.92 -13.16
C PHE A 408 -2.78 3.84 -12.86
N GLY A 409 -3.97 4.25 -12.44
CA GLY A 409 -5.06 3.35 -12.04
C GLY A 409 -6.04 4.08 -11.14
N ARG A 410 -6.81 3.38 -10.29
CA ARG A 410 -7.74 4.07 -9.38
C ARG A 410 -7.04 4.74 -8.21
N GLY A 411 -7.54 5.91 -7.83
CA GLY A 411 -7.03 6.67 -6.69
C GLY A 411 -7.89 7.89 -6.35
N PRO A 412 -7.42 8.76 -5.43
CA PRO A 412 -6.17 8.61 -4.66
C PRO A 412 -6.30 7.67 -3.44
N GLY A 413 -7.53 7.41 -2.98
CA GLY A 413 -7.82 6.57 -1.82
C GLY A 413 -7.69 5.07 -2.08
N GLU A 414 -7.88 4.27 -1.02
CA GLU A 414 -7.84 2.82 -1.14
C GLU A 414 -8.98 2.27 -2.03
N GLY A 415 -8.75 1.13 -2.68
CA GLY A 415 -9.71 0.47 -3.56
C GLY A 415 -9.61 -1.05 -3.48
N TYR A 416 -10.78 -1.70 -3.41
CA TYR A 416 -10.96 -3.15 -3.39
C TYR A 416 -12.01 -3.56 -4.42
N GLY A 417 -12.11 -4.87 -4.72
CA GLY A 417 -12.98 -5.39 -5.77
C GLY A 417 -14.45 -4.94 -5.69
N ASP A 418 -14.99 -4.83 -4.48
CA ASP A 418 -16.36 -4.39 -4.16
C ASP A 418 -16.43 -2.98 -3.55
N LYS A 419 -15.30 -2.26 -3.49
CA LYS A 419 -15.16 -0.94 -2.88
C LYS A 419 -14.18 -0.09 -3.67
N LYS A 420 -14.61 0.43 -4.83
CA LYS A 420 -13.74 1.24 -5.71
C LYS A 420 -14.43 2.39 -6.46
N ASP A 421 -15.75 2.52 -6.37
CA ASP A 421 -16.53 3.48 -7.16
C ASP A 421 -16.16 4.95 -6.90
N ALA A 422 -15.67 5.25 -5.69
CA ALA A 422 -15.20 6.57 -5.31
C ALA A 422 -13.73 6.85 -5.71
N SER A 423 -13.04 5.89 -6.31
CA SER A 423 -11.67 6.06 -6.79
C SER A 423 -11.67 6.13 -8.31
N ALA A 424 -11.37 7.31 -8.86
CA ALA A 424 -11.33 7.54 -10.30
C ALA A 424 -10.02 7.03 -10.90
N MET A 425 -10.04 6.62 -12.17
CA MET A 425 -8.83 6.36 -12.96
C MET A 425 -8.03 7.65 -13.17
N GLY A 426 -6.71 7.57 -13.07
CA GLY A 426 -5.82 8.70 -13.25
C GLY A 426 -4.38 8.40 -12.88
N LEU A 427 -3.53 9.41 -13.04
CA LEU A 427 -2.15 9.40 -12.58
C LEU A 427 -2.08 9.97 -11.16
N TYR A 428 -1.61 9.17 -10.22
CA TYR A 428 -1.55 9.53 -8.80
C TYR A 428 -0.14 9.40 -8.26
N ARG A 429 0.11 10.14 -7.18
CA ARG A 429 1.39 10.15 -6.45
C ARG A 429 1.11 10.20 -4.96
N ALA A 430 1.89 9.46 -4.19
CA ALA A 430 1.81 9.45 -2.73
C ALA A 430 3.17 9.02 -2.15
N SER A 431 3.43 9.38 -0.90
CA SER A 431 4.44 8.70 -0.09
C SER A 431 3.93 7.35 0.40
N VAL A 432 4.84 6.44 0.80
CA VAL A 432 4.47 5.16 1.43
C VAL A 432 3.62 5.39 2.68
N GLU A 433 3.88 6.48 3.42
CA GLU A 433 3.10 6.85 4.60
C GLU A 433 1.65 7.22 4.24
N GLU A 434 1.46 8.00 3.18
CA GLU A 434 0.13 8.41 2.69
C GLU A 434 -0.69 7.25 2.09
N LEU A 435 -0.04 6.14 1.73
CA LEU A 435 -0.73 4.93 1.28
C LEU A 435 -1.34 4.13 2.45
N HIS A 436 -0.82 4.29 3.67
CA HIS A 436 -1.33 3.61 4.85
C HIS A 436 -2.64 4.24 5.34
N VAL A 437 -3.63 3.40 5.65
CA VAL A 437 -4.88 3.87 6.28
C VAL A 437 -4.88 3.44 7.75
N PRO A 438 -4.72 4.37 8.71
CA PRO A 438 -4.56 4.03 10.12
C PRO A 438 -5.89 3.74 10.80
N TYR A 439 -6.51 2.60 10.48
CA TYR A 439 -7.69 2.08 11.19
C TYR A 439 -7.43 1.95 12.70
N GLU A 440 -8.46 2.18 13.52
CA GLU A 440 -8.32 2.14 14.98
C GLU A 440 -7.89 0.77 15.50
N VAL A 441 -8.51 -0.29 14.96
CA VAL A 441 -8.01 -1.65 15.04
C VAL A 441 -7.24 -1.92 13.74
N PRO A 442 -5.93 -2.18 13.81
CA PRO A 442 -5.15 -2.53 12.62
C PRO A 442 -5.74 -3.74 11.89
N GLN A 443 -5.81 -3.63 10.57
CA GLN A 443 -6.35 -4.64 9.66
C GLN A 443 -5.80 -4.40 8.24
N GLU A 444 -6.16 -5.24 7.27
CA GLU A 444 -5.81 -4.99 5.86
C GLU A 444 -6.27 -3.60 5.41
N ASN A 445 -5.36 -2.88 4.76
CA ASN A 445 -5.56 -1.49 4.36
C ASN A 445 -4.64 -1.09 3.20
N GLY A 446 -5.00 0.01 2.52
CA GLY A 446 -4.09 0.69 1.61
C GLY A 446 -4.02 0.11 0.19
N SER A 447 -4.82 -0.90 -0.14
CA SER A 447 -4.91 -1.44 -1.51
C SER A 447 -5.27 -0.35 -2.51
N ARG A 448 -4.64 -0.35 -3.68
CA ARG A 448 -5.03 0.46 -4.84
C ARG A 448 -5.45 -0.48 -5.94
N GLY A 449 -6.62 -0.24 -6.54
CA GLY A 449 -7.25 -1.15 -7.48
C GLY A 449 -7.22 -0.69 -8.93
N ASP A 450 -7.44 -1.63 -9.84
CA ASP A 450 -7.48 -1.40 -11.29
C ASP A 450 -6.22 -0.65 -11.81
N ILE A 451 -5.04 -1.13 -11.43
CA ILE A 451 -3.73 -0.50 -11.65
C ILE A 451 -3.12 -1.01 -12.96
N HIS A 452 -2.69 -0.09 -13.82
CA HIS A 452 -1.98 -0.43 -15.06
C HIS A 452 -0.48 -0.52 -14.83
N TRP A 453 0.07 0.39 -14.02
CA TRP A 453 1.46 0.35 -13.56
C TRP A 453 1.63 1.07 -12.24
N VAL A 454 2.63 0.65 -11.45
CA VAL A 454 3.10 1.34 -10.24
C VAL A 454 4.62 1.51 -10.30
N ARG A 455 5.11 2.68 -9.91
CA ARG A 455 6.53 3.02 -9.77
C ARG A 455 6.84 3.38 -8.33
N LEU A 456 7.94 2.85 -7.81
CA LEU A 456 8.48 3.22 -6.52
C LEU A 456 9.90 3.77 -6.70
N GLN A 457 10.20 4.83 -5.98
CA GLN A 457 11.54 5.42 -5.93
C GLN A 457 11.88 5.97 -4.54
N ALA A 458 13.16 6.19 -4.29
CA ALA A 458 13.61 6.88 -3.09
C ALA A 458 13.29 8.39 -3.13
N ASP A 459 13.38 9.05 -1.98
CA ASP A 459 13.31 10.51 -1.91
C ASP A 459 14.53 11.15 -2.60
N GLN A 460 14.36 12.39 -3.08
CA GLN A 460 15.43 13.12 -3.75
C GLN A 460 16.66 13.24 -2.83
N GLY A 461 17.85 13.04 -3.38
CA GLY A 461 19.10 13.07 -2.63
C GLY A 461 19.43 11.77 -1.87
N ILE A 462 18.50 10.81 -1.78
CA ILE A 462 18.80 9.45 -1.35
C ILE A 462 19.27 8.67 -2.59
N GLY A 463 20.56 8.79 -2.90
CA GLY A 463 21.20 7.93 -3.89
C GLY A 463 21.21 6.46 -3.45
N GLY A 464 21.61 5.54 -4.33
CA GLY A 464 21.75 4.14 -3.93
C GLY A 464 20.50 3.27 -4.13
N THR A 465 19.46 3.76 -4.81
CA THR A 465 18.19 3.03 -5.01
C THR A 465 17.59 3.35 -6.38
N PRO A 466 17.46 2.36 -7.30
CA PRO A 466 16.87 2.58 -8.62
C PRO A 466 15.36 2.79 -8.55
N ILE A 467 14.74 3.33 -9.62
CA ILE A 467 13.27 3.29 -9.74
C ILE A 467 12.85 1.90 -10.21
N ILE A 468 11.89 1.30 -9.51
CA ILE A 468 11.25 0.05 -9.94
C ILE A 468 9.83 0.33 -10.43
N GLU A 469 9.51 -0.15 -11.62
CA GLU A 469 8.16 -0.17 -12.18
C GLU A 469 7.63 -1.61 -12.20
N ALA A 470 6.36 -1.80 -11.83
CA ALA A 470 5.65 -3.06 -11.96
C ALA A 470 4.39 -2.89 -12.83
N ARG A 471 4.15 -3.87 -13.73
CA ARG A 471 2.96 -3.98 -14.60
C ARG A 471 2.47 -5.43 -14.66
N MET A 472 1.23 -5.63 -15.09
CA MET A 472 0.69 -6.96 -15.41
C MET A 472 0.26 -7.03 -16.88
N VAL A 473 0.59 -8.11 -17.59
CA VAL A 473 0.51 -8.18 -19.08
C VAL A 473 -0.93 -8.27 -19.61
N HIS A 474 -1.86 -8.85 -18.85
CA HIS A 474 -3.20 -9.22 -19.33
C HIS A 474 -4.35 -8.51 -18.61
N GLY A 475 -4.08 -7.34 -18.03
CA GLY A 475 -5.11 -6.54 -17.39
C GLY A 475 -4.56 -5.75 -16.21
N PRO A 476 -5.43 -4.94 -15.59
CA PRO A 476 -5.04 -4.22 -14.40
C PRO A 476 -4.87 -5.18 -13.21
N PHE A 477 -4.07 -4.76 -12.24
CA PHE A 477 -3.81 -5.49 -11.00
C PHE A 477 -4.09 -4.59 -9.79
N ASN A 478 -3.96 -5.11 -8.56
CA ASN A 478 -4.01 -4.28 -7.37
C ASN A 478 -2.62 -4.24 -6.71
N PHE A 479 -2.27 -3.15 -6.03
CA PHE A 479 -1.04 -3.12 -5.22
C PHE A 479 -1.26 -2.61 -3.80
N THR A 480 -0.39 -3.06 -2.89
CA THR A 480 -0.16 -2.42 -1.59
C THR A 480 1.33 -2.19 -1.39
N ALA A 481 1.71 -1.05 -0.81
CA ALA A 481 3.07 -0.78 -0.37
C ALA A 481 3.03 -0.40 1.11
N ARG A 482 3.69 -1.17 1.98
CA ARG A 482 3.53 -1.04 3.43
C ARG A 482 4.77 -1.40 4.21
N LYS A 483 4.82 -0.88 5.43
CA LYS A 483 5.89 -1.12 6.41
C LYS A 483 5.52 -2.19 7.44
N HIS A 484 4.35 -2.80 7.34
CA HIS A 484 3.85 -3.79 8.29
C HIS A 484 3.51 -5.10 7.57
N THR A 485 3.91 -6.24 8.12
CA THR A 485 3.49 -7.54 7.58
C THR A 485 1.99 -7.75 7.81
N ALA A 486 1.37 -8.65 7.05
CA ALA A 486 -0.02 -9.03 7.29
C ALA A 486 -0.20 -9.60 8.71
N GLN A 487 0.73 -10.44 9.15
CA GLN A 487 0.71 -11.04 10.49
C GLN A 487 0.83 -9.99 11.60
N GLU A 488 1.62 -8.94 11.39
CA GLU A 488 1.74 -7.84 12.36
C GLU A 488 0.44 -7.02 12.45
N LEU A 489 -0.23 -6.78 11.32
CA LEU A 489 -1.55 -6.16 11.29
C LEU A 489 -2.60 -7.02 12.03
N ASP A 490 -2.62 -8.35 11.84
CA ASP A 490 -3.53 -9.24 12.57
C ASP A 490 -3.23 -9.35 14.07
N ARG A 491 -1.95 -9.24 14.44
CA ARG A 491 -1.50 -9.35 15.83
C ARG A 491 -1.91 -8.12 16.63
N ALA A 492 -1.69 -6.93 16.08
CA ALA A 492 -1.93 -5.68 16.79
C ALA A 492 -3.43 -5.49 17.07
N ARG A 493 -3.75 -5.00 18.26
CA ARG A 493 -5.13 -4.61 18.64
C ARG A 493 -5.30 -3.11 18.63
N HIS A 494 -4.20 -2.38 18.72
CA HIS A 494 -4.16 -0.92 18.68
C HIS A 494 -2.98 -0.42 17.84
N ARG A 495 -3.14 0.75 17.22
CA ARG A 495 -2.13 1.36 16.33
C ARG A 495 -0.73 1.46 16.94
N HIS A 496 -0.63 1.82 18.21
CA HIS A 496 0.66 2.00 18.90
C HIS A 496 1.41 0.68 19.15
N GLU A 497 0.77 -0.48 18.94
CA GLU A 497 1.40 -1.78 19.08
C GLU A 497 2.09 -2.25 17.80
N LEU A 498 1.81 -1.59 16.66
CA LEU A 498 2.35 -1.93 15.35
C LEU A 498 3.87 -1.72 15.33
N LYS A 499 4.56 -2.70 14.78
CA LYS A 499 6.00 -2.67 14.55
C LYS A 499 6.29 -2.64 13.07
N GLU A 500 6.94 -1.57 12.65
CA GLU A 500 7.42 -1.46 11.28
C GLU A 500 8.54 -2.46 11.00
N CYS A 501 8.60 -2.91 9.75
CA CYS A 501 9.68 -3.70 9.19
C CYS A 501 10.86 -2.79 8.83
N ASP A 502 12.08 -3.35 8.85
CA ASP A 502 13.28 -2.65 8.39
C ASP A 502 13.31 -2.46 6.86
N GLU A 503 12.33 -2.99 6.14
CA GLU A 503 12.20 -2.99 4.69
C GLU A 503 10.80 -2.53 4.26
N LEU A 504 10.64 -2.19 2.99
CA LEU A 504 9.34 -1.90 2.39
C LEU A 504 8.76 -3.18 1.77
N LEU A 505 7.51 -3.50 2.08
CA LEU A 505 6.80 -4.62 1.50
C LEU A 505 5.91 -4.12 0.36
N LEU A 506 6.20 -4.56 -0.86
CA LEU A 506 5.38 -4.33 -2.05
C LEU A 506 4.63 -5.62 -2.40
N SER A 507 3.32 -5.55 -2.50
CA SER A 507 2.48 -6.66 -2.92
C SER A 507 1.77 -6.32 -4.22
N LEU A 508 1.84 -7.24 -5.18
CA LEU A 508 1.22 -7.14 -6.50
C LEU A 508 0.16 -8.25 -6.60
N ASP A 509 -1.09 -7.86 -6.43
CA ASP A 509 -2.23 -8.76 -6.31
C ASP A 509 -2.87 -8.95 -7.69
N LEU A 510 -2.94 -10.21 -8.17
CA LEU A 510 -3.79 -10.58 -9.30
C LEU A 510 -5.26 -10.40 -8.92
N ALA A 511 -5.61 -10.93 -7.75
CA ALA A 511 -6.99 -11.00 -7.29
C ALA A 511 -7.06 -10.83 -5.78
N HIS A 512 -8.15 -10.20 -5.34
CA HIS A 512 -8.40 -9.89 -3.94
C HIS A 512 -9.87 -10.16 -3.64
N HIS A 513 -10.15 -10.93 -2.59
CA HIS A 513 -11.52 -11.16 -2.13
C HIS A 513 -12.19 -9.84 -1.76
N GLY A 514 -13.49 -9.69 -1.97
CA GLY A 514 -14.23 -8.51 -1.53
C GLY A 514 -14.10 -8.26 -0.03
N LEU A 515 -14.46 -7.07 0.42
CA LEU A 515 -14.52 -6.72 1.84
C LEU A 515 -15.87 -7.04 2.46
N GLY A 516 -16.95 -6.98 1.68
CA GLY A 516 -18.31 -7.22 2.13
C GLY A 516 -18.72 -6.28 3.28
N SER A 517 -19.62 -6.78 4.12
CA SER A 517 -20.10 -6.08 5.32
C SER A 517 -20.27 -7.03 6.50
N GLY A 518 -19.47 -8.10 6.54
CA GLY A 518 -19.65 -9.27 7.40
C GLY A 518 -19.67 -9.00 8.91
N SER A 519 -19.19 -7.84 9.36
CA SER A 519 -19.24 -7.42 10.77
C SER A 519 -20.67 -7.40 11.33
N CYS A 520 -21.63 -6.88 10.56
CA CYS A 520 -23.06 -6.86 10.91
C CYS A 520 -23.97 -6.97 9.69
N GLY A 521 -23.50 -7.63 8.63
CA GLY A 521 -24.16 -7.72 7.34
C GLY A 521 -23.66 -8.93 6.54
N PRO A 522 -23.99 -9.02 5.23
CA PRO A 522 -23.60 -10.15 4.41
C PRO A 522 -22.08 -10.21 4.12
N PRO A 523 -21.58 -11.39 3.71
CA PRO A 523 -20.29 -11.52 3.03
C PRO A 523 -20.26 -10.67 1.75
N PRO A 524 -19.10 -10.58 1.07
CA PRO A 524 -19.07 -10.03 -0.29
C PRO A 524 -20.10 -10.75 -1.18
N PHE A 525 -20.75 -9.98 -2.07
CA PHE A 525 -21.62 -10.57 -3.08
C PHE A 525 -20.82 -11.52 -3.98
N GLU A 526 -21.51 -12.50 -4.57
CA GLU A 526 -20.90 -13.60 -5.34
C GLU A 526 -19.90 -13.13 -6.41
N ALA A 527 -20.20 -12.05 -7.13
CA ALA A 527 -19.32 -11.46 -8.14
C ALA A 527 -17.98 -10.92 -7.60
N HIS A 528 -17.86 -10.76 -6.28
CA HIS A 528 -16.68 -10.24 -5.59
C HIS A 528 -16.01 -11.28 -4.69
N ARG A 529 -16.48 -12.53 -4.70
CA ARG A 529 -15.85 -13.62 -3.97
C ARG A 529 -14.75 -14.26 -4.81
N LEU A 530 -13.54 -14.29 -4.27
CA LEU A 530 -12.40 -14.95 -4.90
C LEU A 530 -12.46 -16.46 -4.63
N TYR A 531 -13.09 -17.20 -5.53
CA TYR A 531 -13.10 -18.66 -5.49
C TYR A 531 -11.71 -19.23 -5.74
N ALA A 532 -11.42 -20.38 -5.12
CA ALA A 532 -10.15 -21.09 -5.32
C ALA A 532 -10.15 -21.85 -6.66
N GLU A 533 -10.04 -21.08 -7.75
CA GLU A 533 -9.96 -21.53 -9.13
C GLU A 533 -8.52 -21.43 -9.68
N PRO A 534 -8.21 -22.11 -10.81
CA PRO A 534 -6.92 -21.96 -11.47
C PRO A 534 -6.64 -20.50 -11.85
N PHE A 535 -5.39 -20.07 -11.67
CA PHE A 535 -4.91 -18.74 -12.04
C PHE A 535 -3.69 -18.82 -12.96
N ASP A 536 -3.54 -17.82 -13.82
CA ASP A 536 -2.41 -17.65 -14.72
C ASP A 536 -2.22 -16.15 -14.98
N PHE A 537 -1.11 -15.59 -14.52
CA PHE A 537 -0.83 -14.17 -14.69
C PHE A 537 0.67 -13.90 -14.82
N THR A 538 0.99 -12.82 -15.53
CA THR A 538 2.38 -12.42 -15.78
C THR A 538 2.59 -11.01 -15.28
N THR A 539 3.51 -10.86 -14.33
CA THR A 539 3.98 -9.59 -13.80
C THR A 539 5.31 -9.22 -14.45
N VAL A 540 5.45 -7.99 -14.92
CA VAL A 540 6.72 -7.47 -15.46
C VAL A 540 7.25 -6.43 -14.49
N LEU A 541 8.48 -6.65 -14.01
CA LEU A 541 9.25 -5.70 -13.23
C LEU A 541 10.32 -5.08 -14.12
N ARG A 542 10.47 -3.76 -14.04
CA ARG A 542 11.44 -3.01 -14.83
C ARG A 542 12.17 -2.01 -13.94
N LEU A 543 13.49 -1.91 -14.13
CA LEU A 543 14.25 -0.76 -13.67
C LEU A 543 14.12 0.34 -14.72
N VAL A 544 13.63 1.50 -14.29
CA VAL A 544 13.48 2.66 -15.17
C VAL A 544 14.48 3.73 -14.77
N ASP A 545 15.04 4.42 -15.77
CA ASP A 545 15.86 5.59 -15.53
C ASP A 545 15.00 6.75 -15.02
N ASN A 546 15.64 7.74 -14.38
CA ASN A 546 14.99 8.96 -13.91
C ASN A 546 14.45 9.77 -15.10
N ASP A 547 13.28 9.40 -15.63
CA ASP A 547 12.54 10.26 -16.54
C ASP A 547 11.68 11.24 -15.70
N GLU A 548 12.27 12.40 -15.42
CA GLU A 548 11.52 13.63 -15.19
C GLU A 548 10.97 14.22 -16.51
N SER A 549 10.94 13.45 -17.62
CA SER A 549 10.50 13.89 -18.95
C SER A 549 9.07 13.45 -19.31
N THR A 550 8.11 13.67 -18.43
CA THR A 550 6.70 13.82 -18.87
C THR A 550 6.18 15.14 -18.34
N GLY A 551 6.68 16.21 -18.94
CA GLY A 551 6.38 17.59 -18.61
C GLY A 551 6.68 18.48 -19.81
N THR A 552 5.91 18.29 -20.88
CA THR A 552 5.54 19.33 -21.86
C THR A 552 4.21 18.95 -22.46
#